data_AF-A0A2V5LXG7-F1
#
_entry.id   AF-A0A2V5LXG7-F1
#
_cell.length_a   1.000
_cell.length_b   1.000
_cell.length_c   1.000
_cell.angle_alpha   90.00
_cell.angle_beta   90.00
_cell.angle_gamma   90.00
#
_symmetry.space_group_name_H-M   'P 1'
#
loop_
_entity.id
_entity.type
_entity.pdbx_description
1 polymer ?
#
loop_
_entity_poly.entity_id
_entity_poly.type
_entity_poly.pdbx_seq_one_letter_code
_entity_poly.pdbx_strand_id
1 'polypeptide(L)'
;MVSIPSNAVNEQQPPDCDVELVSGPLCLSLPQNTWGAGAIVEFFGDVRPLENGRQIDGIEYEAHREMAEHQLREIAHEAAGRFDLLAVRLHHRAGFVAVGEISLFLRVAAAHRGEAFQASRWIVD
;
A
#
# COMPACT_ATOMS: atom_id res chain seq x y z
N MET A 1 40.19 9.52 14.28
CA MET A 1 40.12 9.05 12.88
C MET A 1 39.53 7.65 12.95
N VAL A 2 38.20 7.53 12.89
CA VAL A 2 37.53 6.22 12.97
C VAL A 2 37.39 5.73 11.54
N SER A 3 38.13 4.67 11.21
CA SER A 3 38.01 3.99 9.93
C SER A 3 36.63 3.35 9.82
N ILE A 4 35.84 3.80 8.85
CA ILE A 4 34.62 3.11 8.41
C ILE A 4 35.10 2.00 7.47
N PRO A 5 34.86 0.71 7.76
CA PRO A 5 35.14 -0.33 6.79
C PRO A 5 34.22 -0.14 5.58
N SER A 6 34.87 -0.05 4.43
CA SER A 6 34.29 0.02 3.10
C SER A 6 33.69 -1.34 2.69
N ASN A 7 32.61 -1.28 1.91
CA ASN A 7 31.93 -2.36 1.20
C ASN A 7 31.29 -3.47 2.06
N ALA A 8 30.11 -3.17 2.59
CA ALA A 8 29.02 -4.13 2.47
C ALA A 8 28.38 -3.88 1.10
N VAL A 9 28.43 -4.88 0.23
CA VAL A 9 27.55 -4.94 -0.94
C VAL A 9 26.13 -4.71 -0.38
N ASN A 10 25.47 -3.65 -0.82
CA ASN A 10 24.09 -3.36 -0.43
C ASN A 10 23.23 -4.46 -1.07
N GLU A 11 23.17 -5.62 -0.43
CA GLU A 11 22.12 -6.60 -0.67
C GLU A 11 20.84 -5.88 -0.23
N GLN A 12 20.27 -5.09 -1.14
CA GLN A 12 18.95 -4.52 -0.98
C GLN A 12 18.02 -5.71 -0.78
N GLN A 13 17.69 -5.99 0.48
CA GLN A 13 16.67 -6.96 0.84
C GLN A 13 15.45 -6.65 -0.04
N PRO A 14 14.86 -7.65 -0.72
CA PRO A 14 13.72 -7.39 -1.58
C PRO A 14 12.64 -6.67 -0.78
N PRO A 15 11.92 -5.71 -1.41
CA PRO A 15 10.96 -4.88 -0.71
C PRO A 15 9.89 -5.73 -0.02
N ASP A 16 9.57 -5.39 1.22
CA ASP A 16 8.53 -6.05 2.01
C ASP A 16 7.15 -5.69 1.43
N CYS A 17 6.65 -6.53 0.52
CA CYS A 17 5.37 -6.36 -0.17
C CYS A 17 4.28 -7.21 0.50
N ASP A 18 3.39 -6.56 1.24
CA ASP A 18 2.26 -7.15 1.96
C ASP A 18 0.96 -6.78 1.24
N VAL A 19 0.36 -7.75 0.54
CA VAL A 19 -0.83 -7.53 -0.29
C VAL A 19 -1.92 -8.50 0.10
N GLU A 20 -3.11 -7.96 0.40
CA GLU A 20 -4.24 -8.75 0.86
C GLU A 20 -5.57 -8.19 0.34
N LEU A 21 -6.44 -9.09 -0.12
CA LEU A 21 -7.86 -8.80 -0.30
C LEU A 21 -8.61 -9.39 0.90
N VAL A 22 -9.34 -8.57 1.66
CA VAL A 22 -10.04 -9.00 2.87
C VAL A 22 -11.55 -8.78 2.75
N SER A 23 -12.33 -9.60 3.46
CA SER A 23 -13.81 -9.50 3.44
C SER A 23 -14.38 -8.69 4.61
N GLY A 24 -13.53 -8.20 5.51
CA GLY A 24 -13.93 -7.45 6.71
C GLY A 24 -13.10 -6.17 6.89
N PRO A 25 -13.22 -5.51 8.05
CA PRO A 25 -12.45 -4.30 8.34
C PRO A 25 -10.94 -4.53 8.21
N LEU A 26 -10.23 -3.54 7.65
CA LEU A 26 -8.77 -3.59 7.48
C LEU A 26 -8.05 -3.50 8.83
N CYS A 27 -7.03 -4.34 9.03
CA CYS A 27 -6.18 -4.29 10.22
C CYS A 27 -4.98 -3.35 10.00
N LEU A 28 -5.10 -2.09 10.39
CA LEU A 28 -4.10 -1.06 10.12
C LEU A 28 -2.87 -1.13 11.05
N SER A 29 -2.97 -1.83 12.18
CA SER A 29 -1.96 -1.85 13.23
C SER A 29 -0.88 -2.92 13.05
N LEU A 30 -0.88 -3.66 11.94
CA LEU A 30 0.11 -4.70 11.71
C LEU A 30 1.52 -4.08 11.57
N PRO A 31 2.56 -4.68 12.18
CA PRO A 31 3.92 -4.22 11.98
C PRO A 31 4.33 -4.43 10.52
N GLN A 32 5.21 -3.56 10.02
CA GLN A 32 5.85 -3.70 8.70
C GLN A 32 7.30 -3.30 8.84
N ASN A 33 8.22 -4.01 8.18
CA ASN A 33 9.62 -3.67 8.28
C ASN A 33 9.93 -2.45 7.39
N THR A 34 10.15 -1.30 8.01
CA THR A 34 10.51 -0.06 7.32
C THR A 34 11.92 0.41 7.67
N TRP A 35 12.83 -0.51 8.00
CA TRP A 35 14.21 -0.16 8.32
C TRP A 35 14.87 0.60 7.16
N GLY A 36 15.51 1.73 7.46
CA GLY A 36 16.13 2.60 6.45
C GLY A 36 15.17 3.60 5.77
N ALA A 37 13.87 3.55 6.08
CA ALA A 37 12.92 4.53 5.54
C ALA A 37 13.12 5.90 6.19
N GLY A 38 13.33 6.92 5.35
CA GLY A 38 13.26 8.32 5.76
C GLY A 38 11.87 8.92 5.57
N ALA A 39 10.96 8.22 4.89
CA ALA A 39 9.58 8.61 4.74
C ALA A 39 8.63 7.39 4.65
N ILE A 40 7.46 7.55 5.25
CA ILE A 40 6.32 6.65 5.10
C ILE A 40 5.14 7.52 4.65
N VAL A 41 4.42 7.06 3.62
CA VAL A 41 3.18 7.69 3.15
C VAL A 41 2.06 6.67 3.25
N GLU A 42 0.94 7.09 3.83
CA GLU A 42 -0.26 6.28 3.96
C GLU A 42 -1.41 6.93 3.20
N PHE A 43 -2.21 6.10 2.55
CA PHE A 43 -3.43 6.47 1.88
C PHE A 43 -4.58 5.60 2.38
N PHE A 44 -5.72 6.26 2.64
CA PHE A 44 -6.95 5.65 3.09
C PHE A 44 -8.06 6.03 2.10
N GLY A 45 -8.60 5.03 1.41
CA GLY A 45 -9.76 5.19 0.53
C GLY A 45 -11.04 5.01 1.34
N ASP A 46 -11.59 6.11 1.86
CA ASP A 46 -12.86 6.08 2.59
C ASP A 46 -14.07 6.10 1.64
N VAL A 47 -15.08 5.26 1.94
CA VAL A 47 -16.35 5.30 1.23
C VAL A 47 -17.11 6.57 1.59
N ARG A 48 -17.37 7.41 0.58
CA ARG A 48 -18.08 8.68 0.74
C ARG A 48 -19.61 8.48 0.75
N PRO A 49 -20.37 9.35 1.43
CA PRO A 49 -21.84 9.27 1.48
C PRO A 49 -22.56 9.58 0.16
N LEU A 50 -21.85 10.12 -0.84
CA LEU A 50 -22.43 10.46 -2.13
C LEU A 50 -21.68 9.77 -3.28
N GLU A 51 -22.46 9.18 -4.17
CA GLU A 51 -22.00 8.63 -5.44
C GLU A 51 -22.93 9.09 -6.55
N ASN A 52 -22.36 9.69 -7.60
CA ASN A 52 -23.11 10.27 -8.73
C ASN A 52 -24.29 11.18 -8.31
N GLY A 53 -24.08 11.94 -7.22
CA GLY A 53 -25.07 12.88 -6.68
C GLY A 53 -26.18 12.23 -5.83
N ARG A 54 -26.12 10.93 -5.56
CA ARG A 54 -27.10 10.20 -4.75
C ARG A 54 -26.48 9.77 -3.42
N GLN A 55 -27.28 9.78 -2.35
CA GLN A 55 -26.89 9.18 -1.08
C GLN A 55 -26.85 7.66 -1.22
N ILE A 56 -25.81 7.06 -0.65
CA ILE A 56 -25.60 5.60 -0.60
C ILE A 56 -25.31 5.19 0.84
N ASP A 57 -25.58 3.93 1.18
CA ASP A 57 -25.21 3.36 2.47
C ASP A 57 -23.79 2.74 2.45
N GLY A 58 -23.26 2.47 1.27
CA GLY A 58 -21.96 1.86 1.06
C GLY A 58 -21.72 1.46 -0.40
N ILE A 59 -20.59 0.82 -0.65
CA ILE A 59 -20.19 0.29 -1.97
C ILE A 59 -20.01 -1.23 -1.85
N GLU A 60 -20.54 -1.98 -2.83
CA GLU A 60 -20.30 -3.42 -2.98
C GLU A 60 -19.10 -3.63 -3.92
N TYR A 61 -18.00 -4.18 -3.39
CA TYR A 61 -16.81 -4.50 -4.19
C TYR A 61 -16.80 -5.97 -4.59
N GLU A 62 -17.21 -6.24 -5.82
CA GLU A 62 -17.14 -7.58 -6.42
C GLU A 62 -15.80 -7.80 -7.12
N ALA A 63 -15.12 -8.90 -6.80
CA ALA A 63 -13.85 -9.25 -7.43
C ALA A 63 -13.68 -10.77 -7.54
N HIS A 64 -13.11 -11.23 -8.67
CA HIS A 64 -12.52 -12.56 -8.71
C HIS A 64 -11.24 -12.55 -7.87
N ARG A 65 -11.36 -13.01 -6.62
CA ARG A 65 -10.35 -12.83 -5.58
C ARG A 65 -8.93 -13.16 -6.02
N GLU A 66 -8.71 -14.33 -6.62
CA GLU A 66 -7.38 -14.76 -7.05
C GLU A 66 -6.77 -13.83 -8.10
N MET A 67 -7.59 -13.31 -9.03
CA MET A 67 -7.10 -12.41 -10.07
C MET A 67 -6.84 -11.01 -9.52
N ALA A 68 -7.74 -10.51 -8.66
CA ALA A 68 -7.56 -9.21 -8.02
C ALA A 68 -6.30 -9.19 -7.14
N GLU A 69 -6.12 -10.20 -6.29
CA GLU A 69 -4.91 -10.30 -5.47
C GLU A 69 -3.64 -10.46 -6.31
N HIS A 70 -3.70 -11.18 -7.43
CA HIS A 70 -2.57 -11.30 -8.35
C HIS A 70 -2.19 -9.94 -8.95
N GLN A 71 -3.16 -9.18 -9.46
CA GLN A 71 -2.91 -7.85 -10.03
C GLN A 71 -2.39 -6.86 -8.98
N LEU A 72 -2.97 -6.86 -7.77
CA LEU A 72 -2.49 -6.01 -6.67
C LEU A 72 -1.05 -6.33 -6.29
N ARG A 73 -0.65 -7.62 -6.31
CA ARG A 73 0.74 -8.04 -6.10
C ARG A 73 1.66 -7.55 -7.21
N GLU A 74 1.24 -7.65 -8.47
CA GLU A 74 2.03 -7.13 -9.59
C GLU A 74 2.24 -5.62 -9.47
N ILE A 75 1.19 -4.85 -9.16
CA ILE A 75 1.28 -3.40 -8.93
C ILE A 75 2.24 -3.08 -7.78
N ALA A 76 2.12 -3.78 -6.64
CA ALA A 76 3.00 -3.55 -5.49
C ALA A 76 4.47 -3.82 -5.83
N HIS A 77 4.76 -4.93 -6.52
CA HIS A 77 6.12 -5.27 -6.94
C HIS A 77 6.67 -4.31 -8.00
N GLU A 78 5.85 -3.91 -8.98
CA GLU A 78 6.26 -2.93 -9.98
C GLU A 78 6.58 -1.59 -9.32
N ALA A 79 5.69 -1.08 -8.46
CA ALA A 79 5.92 0.17 -7.74
C ALA A 79 7.19 0.11 -6.89
N ALA A 80 7.42 -1.02 -6.21
CA ALA A 80 8.58 -1.17 -5.35
C ALA A 80 9.90 -1.09 -6.14
N GLY A 81 9.98 -1.76 -7.29
CA GLY A 81 11.15 -1.67 -8.16
C GLY A 81 11.27 -0.31 -8.87
N ARG A 82 10.15 0.27 -9.29
CA ARG A 82 10.09 1.53 -10.04
C ARG A 82 10.51 2.74 -9.22
N PHE A 83 10.14 2.78 -7.94
CA PHE A 83 10.35 3.94 -7.07
C PHE A 83 11.37 3.67 -5.94
N ASP A 84 12.09 2.54 -5.99
CA ASP A 84 13.06 2.13 -4.96
C ASP A 84 12.46 2.13 -3.54
N LEU A 85 11.29 1.48 -3.40
CA LEU A 85 10.60 1.37 -2.13
C LEU A 85 11.22 0.28 -1.28
N LEU A 86 11.21 0.49 0.03
CA LEU A 86 11.66 -0.48 1.03
C LEU A 86 10.53 -1.43 1.45
N ALA A 87 9.30 -0.92 1.44
CA ALA A 87 8.11 -1.69 1.79
C ALA A 87 6.86 -1.12 1.10
N VAL A 88 5.93 -2.00 0.77
CA VAL A 88 4.59 -1.68 0.25
C VAL A 88 3.58 -2.54 0.99
N ARG A 89 2.57 -1.94 1.60
CA ARG A 89 1.39 -2.64 2.09
C ARG A 89 0.17 -2.15 1.33
N LEU A 90 -0.56 -3.07 0.71
CA LEU A 90 -1.75 -2.77 -0.10
C LEU A 90 -2.87 -3.74 0.29
N HIS A 91 -3.79 -3.26 1.11
CA HIS A 91 -4.93 -4.04 1.59
C HIS A 91 -6.22 -3.46 1.04
N HIS A 92 -7.04 -4.28 0.39
CA HIS A 92 -8.30 -3.85 -0.20
C HIS A 92 -9.44 -4.72 0.32
N ARG A 93 -10.61 -4.11 0.52
CA ARG A 93 -11.84 -4.84 0.92
C ARG A 93 -12.59 -5.37 -0.29
N ALA A 94 -13.12 -6.57 -0.15
CA ALA A 94 -14.15 -7.12 -1.03
C ALA A 94 -15.46 -7.27 -0.26
N GLY A 95 -16.58 -7.25 -0.98
CA GLY A 95 -17.92 -7.22 -0.41
C GLY A 95 -18.41 -5.82 -0.06
N PHE A 96 -19.46 -5.74 0.76
CA PHE A 96 -20.04 -4.48 1.20
C PHE A 96 -19.10 -3.69 2.14
N VAL A 97 -18.90 -2.41 1.81
CA VAL A 97 -18.15 -1.45 2.62
C VAL A 97 -19.05 -0.25 2.90
N ALA A 98 -19.37 -0.02 4.18
CA ALA A 98 -20.27 1.05 4.57
C ALA A 98 -19.62 2.43 4.40
N VAL A 99 -20.45 3.47 4.25
CA VAL A 99 -20.00 4.87 4.29
C VAL A 99 -19.19 5.16 5.56
N GLY A 100 -18.06 5.85 5.38
CA GLY A 100 -17.13 6.18 6.46
C GLY A 100 -16.16 5.05 6.83
N GLU A 101 -16.26 3.89 6.18
CA GLU A 101 -15.27 2.83 6.30
C GLU A 101 -14.24 2.88 5.17
N ILE A 102 -13.04 2.37 5.46
CA ILE A 102 -11.93 2.30 4.51
C ILE A 102 -12.12 1.09 3.61
N SER A 103 -12.20 1.29 2.30
CA SER A 103 -12.18 0.22 1.29
C SER A 103 -10.77 -0.14 0.84
N LEU A 104 -9.84 0.82 0.85
CA LEU A 104 -8.45 0.64 0.43
C LEU A 104 -7.48 1.26 1.43
N PHE A 105 -6.50 0.49 1.85
CA PHE A 105 -5.35 0.96 2.62
C PHE A 105 -4.07 0.73 1.85
N LEU A 106 -3.28 1.78 1.70
CA LEU A 106 -1.94 1.72 1.14
C LEU A 106 -0.95 2.36 2.12
N ARG A 107 0.16 1.68 2.38
CA ARG A 107 1.33 2.25 3.05
C ARG A 107 2.56 1.96 2.19
N VAL A 108 3.36 3.00 1.92
CA VAL A 108 4.65 2.86 1.23
C VAL A 108 5.74 3.45 2.09
N ALA A 109 6.89 2.78 2.14
CA ALA A 109 8.08 3.24 2.84
C ALA A 109 9.25 3.39 1.86
N ALA A 110 9.94 4.52 1.91
CA ALA A 110 11.07 4.82 1.03
C ALA A 110 12.17 5.58 1.79
N ALA A 111 13.38 5.58 1.23
CA ALA A 111 14.51 6.33 1.79
C ALA A 111 14.22 7.85 1.89
N HIS A 112 13.46 8.39 0.93
CA HIS A 112 13.10 9.80 0.88
C HIS A 112 11.62 10.00 0.52
N ARG A 113 11.10 11.19 0.86
CA ARG A 113 9.68 11.52 0.71
C ARG A 113 9.22 11.61 -0.75
N GLY A 114 10.12 11.94 -1.68
CA GLY A 114 9.75 12.19 -3.08
C GLY A 114 9.21 10.92 -3.75
N GLU A 115 9.89 9.83 -3.50
CA GLU A 115 9.64 8.47 -3.96
C GLU A 115 8.37 7.93 -3.29
N ALA A 116 8.24 8.12 -1.96
CA ALA A 116 7.05 7.70 -1.23
C ALA A 116 5.77 8.38 -1.75
N PHE A 117 5.79 9.70 -1.98
CA PHE A 117 4.62 10.40 -2.53
C PHE A 117 4.32 10.00 -3.98
N GLN A 118 5.34 9.88 -4.83
CA GLN A 118 5.17 9.48 -6.23
C GLN A 118 4.61 8.07 -6.34
N ALA A 119 5.16 7.12 -5.57
CA ALA A 119 4.68 5.74 -5.53
C ALA A 119 3.26 5.65 -4.99
N SER A 120 2.95 6.32 -3.88
CA SER A 120 1.60 6.30 -3.31
C SER A 120 0.57 6.80 -4.31
N ARG A 121 0.86 7.88 -5.03
CA ARG A 121 -0.02 8.41 -6.07
C ARG A 121 -0.16 7.42 -7.24
N TRP A 122 0.95 6.84 -7.69
CA TRP A 122 0.97 5.92 -8.83
C TRP A 122 0.23 4.61 -8.56
N ILE A 123 0.28 4.07 -7.34
CA ILE A 123 -0.41 2.82 -6.97
C ILE A 123 -1.94 3.01 -6.91
N VAL A 124 -2.41 4.20 -6.53
CA VAL A 124 -3.84 4.48 -6.32
C VAL A 124 -4.56 4.95 -7.59
N ASP A 125 -3.81 5.51 -8.55
CA ASP A 125 -4.32 5.98 -9.85
C ASP A 125 -4.59 4.83 -10.83
#